data_AF-A0A520Y144-F1
#
_entry.id   AF-A0A520Y144-F1
#
_cell.length_a   1.000
_cell.length_b   1.000
_cell.length_c   1.000
_cell.angle_alpha   90.00
_cell.angle_beta   90.00
_cell.angle_gamma   90.00
#
_symmetry.space_group_name_H-M   'P 1'
#
loop_
_entity.id
_entity.type
_entity.pdbx_description
1 polymer ?
#
loop_
_entity_poly.entity_id
_entity_poly.type
_entity_poly.pdbx_seq_one_letter_code
_entity_poly.pdbx_strand_id
1 'polypeptide(L)'
;MALSPEDVRKKQFNLVKKGYDRAEVNRFLDEVATDLADAISAASGPAAAPTAITATIEPEPAPEPTVSEEEIAEAETVEPEPQPEPEPEPAPEPEPAVSFAPSQPAAEYDGSSIDNFDRVGNEISLMLRQAQESALKIRTDAEVEARTLVDQVRLDIEADRAAHESAATELIQRTEERATHMRTDAENYATETRRAADEYAQAKRDEVDEYQRDAEIAADADRKLAAEKLESAKREAEATVTNAGQTAETIIEEAKDQAKVEADSLLSAAQSTVDGMSAAETESRENLERARTSIDAALASLRLSEIQPAPAATVEAGSLDEADGSGEAE
;
A
#
# COMPACT_ATOMS: atom_id res chain seq x y z
N MET A 1 -21.90 27.10 -4.94
CA MET A 1 -21.46 26.80 -6.33
C MET A 1 -20.91 25.39 -6.45
N ALA A 2 -21.39 24.58 -7.40
CA ALA A 2 -20.73 23.34 -7.78
C ALA A 2 -19.50 23.67 -8.66
N LEU A 3 -18.35 23.07 -8.35
CA LEU A 3 -17.13 23.23 -9.15
C LEU A 3 -17.34 22.58 -10.52
N SER A 4 -16.94 23.24 -11.61
CA SER A 4 -16.96 22.60 -12.92
C SER A 4 -15.75 21.68 -13.09
N PRO A 5 -15.84 20.63 -13.94
CA PRO A 5 -14.68 19.79 -14.28
C PRO A 5 -13.48 20.59 -14.84
N GLU A 6 -13.74 21.68 -15.55
CA GLU A 6 -12.70 22.58 -16.07
C GLU A 6 -11.98 23.34 -14.95
N ASP A 7 -12.69 23.71 -13.88
CA ASP A 7 -12.11 24.44 -12.75
C ASP A 7 -11.15 23.55 -11.95
N VAL A 8 -11.47 22.24 -11.83
CA VAL A 8 -10.61 21.26 -11.18
C VAL A 8 -9.29 21.10 -11.97
N ARG A 9 -9.36 21.00 -13.31
CA ARG A 9 -8.16 20.89 -14.17
C ARG A 9 -7.30 22.15 -14.20
N LYS A 10 -7.90 23.33 -14.08
CA LYS A 10 -7.17 24.62 -14.10
C LYS A 10 -6.60 25.01 -12.74
N LYS A 11 -6.92 24.29 -11.67
CA LYS A 11 -6.46 24.64 -10.32
C LYS A 11 -4.94 24.51 -10.21
N GLN A 12 -4.28 25.59 -9.82
CA GLN A 12 -2.84 25.61 -9.56
C GLN A 12 -2.58 25.71 -8.06
N PHE A 13 -1.63 24.90 -7.57
CA PHE A 13 -1.22 24.88 -6.17
C PHE A 13 0.17 25.50 -5.99
N ASN A 14 0.37 26.20 -4.88
CA ASN A 14 1.67 26.76 -4.53
C ASN A 14 2.64 25.64 -4.15
N LEU A 15 3.85 25.67 -4.71
CA LEU A 15 4.89 24.69 -4.39
C LEU A 15 5.48 24.97 -3.00
N VAL A 16 5.41 23.99 -2.12
CA VAL A 16 6.05 23.99 -0.81
C VAL A 16 7.21 22.99 -0.76
N LYS A 17 8.24 23.28 0.06
CA LYS A 17 9.51 22.53 0.10
C LYS A 17 9.37 21.05 0.48
N LYS A 18 8.26 20.68 1.13
CA LYS A 18 7.81 19.30 1.35
C LYS A 18 6.32 19.25 1.04
N GLY A 19 5.97 18.65 -0.09
CA GLY A 19 4.60 18.51 -0.54
C GLY A 19 4.42 17.24 -1.36
N TYR A 20 3.19 17.00 -1.79
CA TYR A 20 2.84 15.89 -2.68
C TYR A 20 3.52 16.01 -4.04
N ASP A 21 3.77 14.87 -4.70
CA ASP A 21 4.33 14.87 -6.06
C ASP A 21 3.35 15.54 -7.03
N ARG A 22 3.82 16.60 -7.69
CA ARG A 22 3.01 17.39 -8.63
C ARG A 22 2.45 16.51 -9.76
N ALA A 23 3.21 15.52 -10.24
CA ALA A 23 2.75 14.66 -11.32
C ALA A 23 1.62 13.73 -10.88
N GLU A 24 1.69 13.23 -9.65
CA GLU A 24 0.66 12.37 -9.05
C GLU A 24 -0.62 13.16 -8.76
N VAL A 25 -0.50 14.35 -8.17
CA VAL A 25 -1.64 15.24 -7.90
C VAL A 25 -2.35 15.63 -9.20
N ASN A 26 -1.62 15.98 -10.26
CA ASN A 26 -2.24 16.32 -11.54
C ASN A 26 -3.00 15.13 -12.15
N ARG A 27 -2.43 13.92 -12.09
CA ARG A 27 -3.10 12.70 -12.57
C ARG A 27 -4.39 12.44 -11.81
N PHE A 28 -4.36 12.60 -10.49
CA PHE A 28 -5.54 12.44 -9.64
C PHE A 28 -6.62 13.49 -9.97
N LEU A 29 -6.24 14.75 -10.19
CA LEU A 29 -7.20 15.79 -10.56
C LEU A 29 -7.83 15.55 -11.95
N ASP A 30 -7.09 14.96 -12.88
CA ASP A 30 -7.63 14.55 -14.18
C ASP A 30 -8.67 13.41 -14.06
N GLU A 31 -8.43 12.45 -13.16
CA GLU A 31 -9.37 11.37 -12.83
C GLU A 31 -10.64 11.93 -12.18
N VAL A 32 -10.51 12.75 -11.14
CA VAL A 32 -11.65 13.40 -10.47
C VAL A 32 -12.45 14.28 -11.43
N ALA A 33 -11.79 15.03 -12.32
CA ALA A 33 -12.48 15.84 -13.31
C ALA A 33 -13.27 14.98 -14.31
N THR A 34 -12.78 13.78 -14.62
CA THR A 34 -13.47 12.82 -15.50
C THR A 34 -14.69 12.24 -14.79
N ASP A 35 -14.54 11.75 -13.55
CA ASP A 35 -15.65 11.24 -12.75
C ASP A 35 -16.75 12.29 -12.52
N LEU A 36 -16.35 13.54 -12.29
CA LEU A 36 -17.29 14.64 -12.12
C LEU A 36 -18.03 14.96 -13.43
N ALA A 37 -17.34 14.91 -14.57
CA ALA A 37 -17.98 15.10 -15.88
C ALA A 37 -18.97 13.96 -16.19
N ASP A 38 -18.65 12.72 -15.81
CA ASP A 38 -19.53 11.58 -15.96
C ASP A 38 -20.74 11.68 -15.03
N ALA A 39 -20.55 12.10 -13.78
CA ALA A 39 -21.63 12.32 -12.82
C ALA A 39 -22.57 13.46 -13.28
N ILE A 40 -22.04 14.57 -13.79
CA ILE A 40 -22.84 15.66 -14.35
C ILE A 40 -23.59 15.20 -15.60
N SER A 41 -22.95 14.40 -16.46
CA SER A 41 -23.59 13.85 -17.66
C SER A 41 -24.67 12.83 -17.32
N ALA A 42 -24.46 12.01 -16.28
CA ALA A 42 -25.45 11.08 -15.76
C ALA A 42 -26.63 11.82 -15.10
N ALA A 43 -26.36 12.88 -14.34
CA ALA A 43 -27.39 13.74 -13.74
C ALA A 43 -28.14 14.59 -14.78
N SER A 44 -27.48 14.96 -15.88
CA SER A 44 -28.07 15.68 -17.03
C SER A 44 -28.67 14.75 -18.08
N GLY A 45 -28.72 13.45 -17.81
CA GLY A 45 -29.40 12.46 -18.65
C GLY A 45 -30.88 12.85 -18.88
N PRO A 46 -31.49 12.38 -19.98
CA PRO A 46 -32.77 12.88 -20.46
C PRO A 46 -33.88 12.66 -19.43
N ALA A 47 -34.21 13.72 -18.70
CA ALA A 47 -35.39 13.96 -17.87
C ALA A 47 -36.29 12.73 -17.66
N ALA A 48 -35.82 11.77 -16.86
CA ALA A 48 -36.69 10.79 -16.23
C ALA A 48 -37.18 11.44 -14.93
N ALA A 49 -38.50 11.54 -14.81
CA ALA A 49 -39.24 12.24 -13.77
C ALA A 49 -38.67 12.07 -12.34
N PRO A 50 -38.77 13.13 -11.49
CA PRO A 50 -38.27 13.10 -10.12
C PRO A 50 -39.12 12.14 -9.29
N THR A 51 -38.63 10.92 -9.09
CA THR A 51 -39.20 10.02 -8.08
C THR A 51 -38.54 10.39 -6.76
N ALA A 52 -39.29 11.10 -5.92
CA ALA A 52 -38.90 11.44 -4.57
C ALA A 52 -38.55 10.17 -3.78
N ILE A 53 -37.26 9.99 -3.46
CA ILE A 53 -36.83 9.00 -2.47
C ILE A 53 -36.47 9.78 -1.21
N THR A 54 -37.45 9.85 -0.31
CA THR A 54 -37.24 10.18 1.11
C THR A 54 -36.46 9.03 1.75
N ALA A 55 -35.13 9.11 1.71
CA ALA A 55 -34.27 8.22 2.48
C ALA A 55 -34.05 8.83 3.87
N THR A 56 -34.90 8.42 4.82
CA THR A 56 -34.65 8.53 6.25
C THR A 56 -33.44 7.65 6.57
N ILE A 57 -32.26 8.26 6.64
CA ILE A 57 -31.06 7.63 7.20
C ILE A 57 -30.94 8.14 8.63
N GLU A 58 -31.28 7.24 9.55
CA GLU A 58 -31.04 7.34 10.99
C GLU A 58 -29.53 7.23 11.25
N PRO A 59 -28.87 8.24 11.87
CA PRO A 59 -27.42 8.22 12.05
C PRO A 59 -27.03 7.37 13.26
N GLU A 60 -26.30 6.29 12.98
CA GLU A 60 -25.56 5.51 13.98
C GLU A 60 -24.28 6.29 14.36
N PRO A 61 -23.95 6.46 15.66
CA PRO A 61 -22.85 7.31 16.10
C PRO A 61 -21.51 6.55 15.97
N ALA A 62 -20.63 7.02 15.08
CA ALA A 62 -19.25 6.57 14.96
C ALA A 62 -18.28 7.75 15.20
N PRO A 63 -17.05 7.48 15.69
CA PRO A 63 -16.30 8.36 16.58
C PRO A 63 -15.63 9.55 15.88
N GLU A 64 -15.48 10.62 16.67
CA GLU A 64 -14.89 11.92 16.35
C GLU A 64 -13.48 11.84 15.69
N PRO A 65 -13.31 12.37 14.47
CA PRO A 65 -12.04 12.93 14.04
C PRO A 65 -12.04 14.44 14.32
N THR A 66 -11.20 14.85 15.27
CA THR A 66 -10.77 16.24 15.44
C THR A 66 -10.16 16.76 14.13
N VAL A 67 -10.90 17.59 13.40
CA VAL A 67 -10.38 18.38 12.27
C VAL A 67 -10.57 19.85 12.61
N SER A 68 -9.45 20.56 12.55
CA SER A 68 -9.29 21.97 12.88
C SER A 68 -10.21 22.85 12.05
N GLU A 69 -10.82 23.76 12.79
CA GLU A 69 -11.63 24.90 12.40
C GLU A 69 -10.74 25.97 11.75
N GLU A 70 -10.91 26.22 10.45
CA GLU A 70 -10.46 27.47 9.81
C GLU A 70 -11.37 27.82 8.61
N GLU A 71 -12.47 28.48 8.95
CA GLU A 71 -12.92 29.76 8.38
C GLU A 71 -12.62 30.02 6.89
N ILE A 72 -13.61 29.79 6.02
CA ILE A 72 -13.88 30.68 4.87
C ILE A 72 -15.40 30.85 4.73
N ALA A 73 -15.89 31.99 5.19
CA ALA A 73 -17.21 32.52 4.90
C ALA A 73 -17.21 33.13 3.50
N GLU A 74 -18.03 32.63 2.59
CA GLU A 74 -18.35 33.35 1.36
C GLU A 74 -19.84 33.18 1.04
N ALA A 75 -20.56 34.29 1.12
CA ALA A 75 -21.99 34.42 0.96
C ALA A 75 -22.38 34.35 -0.52
N GLU A 76 -23.19 33.37 -0.90
CA GLU A 76 -23.85 33.35 -2.21
C GLU A 76 -25.31 33.78 -2.07
N THR A 77 -25.61 34.86 -2.78
CA THR A 77 -26.92 35.50 -2.96
C THR A 77 -27.91 34.58 -3.66
N VAL A 78 -29.06 34.36 -3.03
CA VAL A 78 -30.21 33.63 -3.57
C VAL A 78 -30.88 34.46 -4.67
N GLU A 79 -30.96 33.91 -5.88
CA GLU A 79 -31.67 34.46 -7.03
C GLU A 79 -33.19 34.21 -6.87
N PRO A 80 -34.06 35.20 -7.10
CA PRO A 80 -35.49 35.08 -6.81
C PRO A 80 -36.22 34.17 -7.81
N GLU A 81 -37.02 33.24 -7.29
CA GLU A 81 -37.87 32.34 -8.08
C GLU A 81 -38.88 33.13 -8.97
N PRO A 82 -39.14 32.66 -10.19
CA PRO A 82 -40.09 33.29 -11.11
C PRO A 82 -41.52 33.21 -10.58
N GLN A 83 -42.21 34.35 -10.57
CA GLN A 83 -43.62 34.45 -10.18
C GLN A 83 -44.50 33.62 -11.13
N PRO A 84 -45.55 32.93 -10.60
CA PRO A 84 -46.47 32.15 -11.40
C PRO A 84 -47.26 33.03 -12.38
N GLU A 85 -47.38 32.57 -13.63
CA GLU A 85 -48.19 33.21 -14.66
C GLU A 85 -49.67 33.30 -14.23
N PRO A 86 -50.36 34.41 -14.58
CA PRO A 86 -51.76 34.62 -14.20
C PRO A 86 -52.68 33.59 -14.84
N GLU A 87 -53.56 33.00 -14.04
CA GLU A 87 -54.61 32.11 -14.50
C GLU A 87 -55.52 32.80 -15.54
N PRO A 88 -55.91 32.10 -16.62
CA PRO A 88 -56.78 32.65 -17.66
C PRO A 88 -58.17 32.98 -17.11
N GLU A 89 -58.63 34.21 -17.36
CA GLU A 89 -59.96 34.69 -16.97
C GLU A 89 -61.08 33.81 -17.57
N PRO A 90 -62.15 33.53 -16.80
CA PRO A 90 -63.26 32.69 -17.23
C PRO A 90 -64.07 33.34 -18.37
N ALA A 91 -64.41 32.53 -19.37
CA ALA A 91 -65.21 32.92 -20.52
C ALA A 91 -66.60 33.46 -20.11
N PRO A 92 -67.14 34.47 -20.83
CA PRO A 92 -68.41 35.12 -20.48
C PRO A 92 -69.61 34.17 -20.57
N GLU A 93 -70.50 34.26 -19.57
CA GLU A 93 -71.78 33.57 -19.52
C GLU A 93 -72.68 33.94 -20.72
N PRO A 94 -73.44 32.98 -21.29
CA PRO A 94 -74.32 33.24 -22.42
C PRO A 94 -75.54 34.10 -22.02
N GLU A 95 -75.79 35.15 -22.80
CA GLU A 95 -76.96 36.03 -22.66
C GLU A 95 -78.29 35.27 -22.84
N PRO A 96 -79.34 35.59 -22.06
CA PRO A 96 -80.63 34.90 -22.11
C PRO A 96 -81.40 35.16 -23.42
N ALA A 97 -81.90 34.08 -24.00
CA ALA A 97 -82.68 34.04 -25.23
C ALA A 97 -83.93 34.95 -25.19
N VAL A 98 -84.10 35.68 -26.28
CA VAL A 98 -85.17 36.64 -26.55
C VAL A 98 -86.55 35.96 -26.49
N SER A 99 -87.43 36.53 -25.66
CA SER A 99 -88.86 36.23 -25.60
C SER A 99 -89.55 36.56 -26.93
N PHE A 100 -90.04 35.53 -27.64
CA PHE A 100 -90.99 35.70 -28.75
C PHE A 100 -92.41 35.66 -28.19
N ALA A 101 -93.03 36.83 -28.05
CA ALA A 101 -94.46 36.99 -27.81
C ALA A 101 -95.22 37.20 -29.13
N PRO A 102 -96.51 36.80 -29.21
CA PRO A 102 -97.18 36.43 -30.43
C PRO A 102 -97.88 37.62 -31.12
N SER A 103 -97.82 37.68 -32.45
CA SER A 103 -98.68 38.56 -33.25
C SER A 103 -99.71 37.72 -33.99
N GLN A 104 -100.89 37.56 -33.39
CA GLN A 104 -102.09 37.07 -34.10
C GLN A 104 -102.85 38.28 -34.68
N PRO A 105 -103.24 38.27 -35.96
CA PRO A 105 -104.23 39.20 -36.49
C PRO A 105 -105.63 38.79 -36.04
N ALA A 106 -106.38 39.77 -35.53
CA ALA A 106 -107.80 39.66 -35.23
C ALA A 106 -108.58 39.44 -36.54
N ALA A 107 -109.15 38.23 -36.71
CA ALA A 107 -110.08 37.92 -37.78
C ALA A 107 -111.52 38.15 -37.28
N GLU A 108 -112.26 38.95 -38.05
CA GLU A 108 -113.70 39.19 -37.94
C GLU A 108 -114.49 37.88 -37.82
N TYR A 109 -115.40 37.84 -36.83
CA TYR A 109 -116.23 36.70 -36.51
C TYR A 109 -117.62 36.87 -37.13
N ASP A 110 -117.88 36.14 -38.22
CA ASP A 110 -119.21 35.98 -38.82
C ASP A 110 -120.05 34.97 -38.02
N GLY A 111 -121.20 35.42 -37.51
CA GLY A 111 -122.14 34.70 -36.64
C GLY A 111 -122.90 33.54 -37.27
N SER A 112 -122.36 32.91 -38.31
CA SER A 112 -122.94 31.79 -39.05
C SER A 112 -122.34 30.41 -38.65
N SER A 113 -121.84 30.27 -37.41
CA SER A 113 -120.91 29.18 -37.05
C SER A 113 -121.43 28.08 -36.11
N ILE A 114 -122.72 28.03 -35.76
CA ILE A 114 -123.23 27.01 -34.81
C ILE A 114 -123.12 25.57 -35.36
N ASP A 115 -123.30 25.35 -36.67
CA ASP A 115 -123.10 24.04 -37.31
C ASP A 115 -121.61 23.71 -37.60
N ASN A 116 -120.71 24.70 -37.52
CA ASN A 116 -119.27 24.47 -37.69
C ASN A 116 -118.62 23.84 -36.45
N PHE A 117 -119.22 23.96 -35.25
CA PHE A 117 -118.63 23.40 -34.03
C PHE A 117 -118.63 21.88 -34.00
N ASP A 118 -119.64 21.21 -34.56
CA ASP A 118 -119.66 19.74 -34.65
C ASP A 118 -118.64 19.22 -35.67
N ARG A 119 -118.42 19.95 -36.77
CA ARG A 119 -117.38 19.64 -37.75
C ARG A 119 -115.98 19.82 -37.14
N VAL A 120 -115.76 20.93 -36.44
CA VAL A 120 -114.51 21.24 -35.74
C VAL A 120 -114.27 20.25 -34.60
N GLY A 121 -115.29 19.85 -33.83
CA GLY A 121 -115.16 18.87 -32.76
C GLY A 121 -114.76 17.48 -33.25
N ASN A 122 -115.31 17.06 -34.40
CA ASN A 122 -114.91 15.82 -35.06
C ASN A 122 -113.48 15.90 -35.62
N GLU A 123 -113.09 17.04 -36.20
CA GLU A 123 -111.74 17.29 -36.70
C GLU A 123 -110.70 17.31 -35.57
N ILE A 124 -111.00 17.97 -34.45
CA ILE A 124 -110.16 17.98 -33.24
C ILE A 124 -110.02 16.57 -32.68
N SER A 125 -111.11 15.79 -32.60
CA SER A 125 -111.06 14.41 -32.10
C SER A 125 -110.20 13.50 -32.98
N LEU A 126 -110.26 13.68 -34.30
CA LEU A 126 -109.41 12.99 -35.25
C LEU A 126 -107.93 13.40 -35.07
N MET A 127 -107.65 14.70 -34.97
CA MET A 127 -106.31 15.22 -34.73
C MET A 127 -105.74 14.73 -33.39
N LEU A 128 -106.54 14.70 -32.32
CA LEU A 128 -106.10 14.19 -31.02
C LEU A 128 -105.77 12.70 -31.08
N ARG A 129 -106.58 11.90 -31.79
CA ARG A 129 -106.29 10.48 -32.00
C ARG A 129 -105.00 10.30 -32.81
N GLN A 130 -104.85 11.04 -33.89
CA GLN A 130 -103.65 11.02 -34.73
C GLN A 130 -102.41 11.49 -33.96
N ALA A 131 -102.54 12.52 -33.13
CA ALA A 131 -101.48 13.01 -32.26
C ALA A 131 -101.11 11.98 -31.19
N GLN A 132 -102.09 11.29 -30.59
CA GLN A 132 -101.84 10.19 -29.65
C GLN A 132 -101.12 9.02 -30.33
N GLU A 133 -101.55 8.62 -31.52
CA GLU A 133 -100.88 7.56 -32.31
C GLU A 133 -99.45 7.96 -32.70
N SER A 134 -99.25 9.21 -33.13
CA SER A 134 -97.91 9.75 -33.42
C SER A 134 -97.04 9.81 -32.17
N ALA A 135 -97.58 10.22 -31.02
CA ALA A 135 -96.83 10.28 -29.77
C ALA A 135 -96.43 8.88 -29.28
N LEU A 136 -97.31 7.88 -29.43
CA LEU A 136 -96.99 6.49 -29.14
C LEU A 136 -95.90 5.97 -30.07
N LYS A 137 -95.99 6.27 -31.37
CA LYS A 137 -94.96 5.88 -32.34
C LYS A 137 -93.61 6.50 -32.02
N ILE A 138 -93.56 7.80 -31.74
CA ILE A 138 -92.33 8.49 -31.34
C ILE A 138 -91.76 7.86 -30.08
N ARG A 139 -92.61 7.50 -29.11
CA ARG A 139 -92.18 6.82 -27.88
C ARG A 139 -91.60 5.43 -28.18
N THR A 140 -92.26 4.62 -29.00
CA THR A 140 -91.75 3.28 -29.33
C THR A 140 -90.45 3.36 -30.13
N ASP A 141 -90.35 4.30 -31.06
CA ASP A 141 -89.15 4.52 -31.86
C ASP A 141 -87.98 4.98 -30.97
N ALA A 142 -88.24 5.92 -30.05
CA ALA A 142 -87.25 6.37 -29.06
C ALA A 142 -86.84 5.26 -28.07
N GLU A 143 -87.78 4.39 -27.66
CA GLU A 143 -87.47 3.23 -26.81
C GLU A 143 -86.58 2.21 -27.53
N VAL A 144 -86.79 1.98 -28.84
CA VAL A 144 -85.94 1.10 -29.65
C VAL A 144 -84.55 1.72 -29.84
N GLU A 145 -84.48 2.99 -30.24
CA GLU A 145 -83.19 3.69 -30.43
C GLU A 145 -82.38 3.75 -29.13
N ALA A 146 -83.02 4.05 -28.00
CA ALA A 146 -82.37 4.05 -26.70
C ALA A 146 -81.78 2.68 -26.35
N ARG A 147 -82.52 1.58 -26.61
CA ARG A 147 -82.00 0.22 -26.41
C ARG A 147 -80.80 -0.06 -27.30
N THR A 148 -80.88 0.29 -28.58
CA THR A 148 -79.76 0.12 -29.52
C THR A 148 -78.53 0.91 -29.07
N LEU A 149 -78.70 2.15 -28.58
CA LEU A 149 -77.60 2.94 -28.03
C LEU A 149 -76.99 2.30 -26.78
N VAL A 150 -77.80 1.78 -25.85
CA VAL A 150 -77.29 1.08 -24.66
C VAL A 150 -76.53 -0.19 -25.05
N ASP A 151 -77.05 -0.97 -25.99
CA ASP A 151 -76.39 -2.18 -26.47
C ASP A 151 -75.06 -1.86 -27.18
N GLN A 152 -75.04 -0.78 -27.99
CA GLN A 152 -73.82 -0.31 -28.64
C GLN A 152 -72.78 0.16 -27.62
N VAL A 153 -73.16 1.03 -26.67
CA VAL A 153 -72.25 1.50 -25.61
C VAL A 153 -71.72 0.34 -24.78
N ARG A 154 -72.54 -0.68 -24.52
CA ARG A 154 -72.09 -1.88 -23.81
C ARG A 154 -71.04 -2.66 -24.61
N LEU A 155 -71.26 -2.86 -25.91
CA LEU A 155 -70.29 -3.53 -26.79
C LEU A 155 -68.97 -2.74 -26.86
N ASP A 156 -69.05 -1.41 -26.94
CA ASP A 156 -67.88 -0.54 -26.97
C ASP A 156 -67.10 -0.64 -25.64
N ILE A 157 -67.79 -0.61 -24.49
CA ILE A 157 -67.15 -0.80 -23.17
C ILE A 157 -66.49 -2.18 -23.04
N GLU A 158 -67.14 -3.23 -23.52
CA GLU A 158 -66.58 -4.59 -23.49
C GLU A 158 -65.35 -4.71 -24.40
N ALA A 159 -65.37 -4.08 -25.58
CA ALA A 159 -64.24 -4.02 -26.51
C ALA A 159 -63.05 -3.23 -25.93
N ASP A 160 -63.32 -2.04 -25.36
CA ASP A 160 -62.30 -1.21 -24.72
C ASP A 160 -61.68 -1.93 -23.52
N ARG A 161 -62.51 -2.60 -22.70
CA ARG A 161 -62.02 -3.40 -21.58
C ARG A 161 -61.11 -4.53 -22.05
N ALA A 162 -61.49 -5.27 -23.09
CA ALA A 162 -60.66 -6.33 -23.65
C ALA A 162 -59.34 -5.80 -24.21
N ALA A 163 -59.37 -4.63 -24.87
CA ALA A 163 -58.16 -3.97 -25.36
C ALA A 163 -57.22 -3.55 -24.21
N HIS A 164 -57.76 -2.98 -23.13
CA HIS A 164 -57.00 -2.62 -21.95
C HIS A 164 -56.42 -3.84 -21.21
N GLU A 165 -57.20 -4.91 -21.06
CA GLU A 165 -56.73 -6.16 -20.44
C GLU A 165 -55.60 -6.80 -21.28
N SER A 166 -55.71 -6.78 -22.61
CA SER A 166 -54.65 -7.24 -23.50
C SER A 166 -53.39 -6.37 -23.40
N ALA A 167 -53.53 -5.04 -23.40
CA ALA A 167 -52.41 -4.12 -23.27
C ALA A 167 -51.71 -4.24 -21.90
N ALA A 168 -52.48 -4.44 -20.83
CA ALA A 168 -51.93 -4.67 -19.49
C ALA A 168 -51.15 -5.98 -19.42
N THR A 169 -51.67 -7.05 -20.02
CA THR A 169 -50.99 -8.36 -20.09
C THR A 169 -49.68 -8.25 -20.86
N GLU A 170 -49.68 -7.57 -22.01
CA GLU A 170 -48.47 -7.35 -22.81
C GLU A 170 -47.43 -6.51 -22.07
N LEU A 171 -47.86 -5.48 -21.34
CA LEU A 171 -46.97 -4.68 -20.51
C LEU A 171 -46.32 -5.51 -19.40
N ILE A 172 -47.11 -6.33 -18.69
CA ILE A 172 -46.60 -7.25 -17.66
C ILE A 172 -45.56 -8.19 -18.28
N GLN A 173 -45.87 -8.83 -19.41
CA GLN A 173 -44.94 -9.74 -20.09
C GLN A 173 -43.63 -9.02 -20.47
N ARG A 174 -43.70 -7.83 -21.08
CA ARG A 174 -42.50 -7.05 -21.43
C ARG A 174 -41.68 -6.67 -20.21
N THR A 175 -42.33 -6.34 -19.09
CA THR A 175 -41.62 -6.02 -17.84
C THR A 175 -40.96 -7.25 -17.21
N GLU A 176 -41.60 -8.41 -17.28
CA GLU A 176 -41.05 -9.68 -16.81
C GLU A 176 -39.84 -10.10 -17.66
N GLU A 177 -39.94 -10.04 -18.98
CA GLU A 177 -38.83 -10.31 -19.91
C GLU A 177 -37.64 -9.37 -19.67
N ARG A 178 -37.90 -8.07 -19.44
CA ARG A 178 -36.85 -7.11 -19.09
C ARG A 178 -36.21 -7.43 -17.73
N ALA A 179 -37.01 -7.82 -16.75
CA ALA A 179 -36.52 -8.17 -15.42
C ALA A 179 -35.67 -9.45 -15.44
N THR A 180 -36.06 -10.47 -16.22
CA THR A 180 -35.27 -11.70 -16.38
C THR A 180 -33.95 -11.41 -17.09
N HIS A 181 -33.98 -10.63 -18.17
CA HIS A 181 -32.76 -10.22 -18.87
C HIS A 181 -31.80 -9.48 -17.94
N MET A 182 -32.28 -8.50 -17.18
CA MET A 182 -31.47 -7.75 -16.22
C MET A 182 -30.87 -8.64 -15.12
N ARG A 183 -31.61 -9.65 -14.63
CA ARG A 183 -31.08 -10.62 -13.66
C ARG A 183 -29.97 -11.47 -14.27
N THR A 184 -30.17 -11.99 -15.48
CA THR A 184 -29.16 -12.79 -16.19
C THR A 184 -27.89 -11.98 -16.45
N ASP A 185 -28.02 -10.72 -16.87
CA ASP A 185 -26.87 -9.83 -17.10
C ASP A 185 -26.12 -9.56 -15.79
N ALA A 186 -26.83 -9.30 -14.69
CA ALA A 186 -26.23 -9.11 -13.37
C ALA A 186 -25.51 -10.37 -12.86
N GLU A 187 -26.08 -11.56 -13.07
CA GLU A 187 -25.46 -12.85 -12.72
C GLU A 187 -24.19 -13.12 -13.55
N ASN A 188 -24.24 -12.83 -14.85
CA ASN A 188 -23.08 -12.94 -15.74
C ASN A 188 -21.95 -11.99 -15.30
N TYR A 189 -22.29 -10.72 -15.03
CA TYR A 189 -21.33 -9.74 -14.54
C TYR A 189 -20.71 -10.15 -13.20
N ALA A 190 -21.53 -10.63 -12.25
CA ALA A 190 -21.03 -11.11 -10.96
C ALA A 190 -20.11 -12.32 -11.11
N THR A 191 -20.43 -13.24 -12.03
CA THR A 191 -19.61 -14.42 -12.33
C THR A 191 -18.27 -14.01 -12.96
N GLU A 192 -18.30 -13.11 -13.92
CA GLU A 192 -17.09 -12.58 -14.57
C GLU A 192 -16.19 -11.83 -13.58
N THR A 193 -16.78 -11.00 -12.72
CA THR A 193 -16.05 -10.28 -11.67
C THR A 193 -15.38 -11.23 -10.68
N ARG A 194 -16.08 -12.29 -10.23
CA ARG A 194 -15.48 -13.31 -9.35
C ARG A 194 -14.35 -14.05 -10.04
N ARG A 195 -14.54 -14.46 -11.29
CA ARG A 195 -13.48 -15.12 -12.09
C ARG A 195 -12.24 -14.22 -12.22
N ALA A 196 -12.43 -12.95 -12.56
CA ALA A 196 -11.33 -11.99 -12.67
C ALA A 196 -10.59 -11.78 -11.34
N ALA A 197 -11.33 -11.73 -10.22
CA ALA A 197 -10.75 -11.64 -8.88
C ALA A 197 -9.93 -12.89 -8.52
N ASP A 198 -10.43 -14.08 -8.85
CA ASP A 198 -9.73 -15.35 -8.62
C ASP A 198 -8.46 -15.47 -9.48
N GLU A 199 -8.53 -15.07 -10.76
CA GLU A 199 -7.38 -15.01 -11.67
C GLU A 199 -6.30 -14.04 -11.16
N TYR A 200 -6.71 -12.85 -10.68
CA TYR A 200 -5.78 -11.89 -10.08
C TYR A 200 -5.14 -12.44 -8.80
N ALA A 201 -5.93 -13.05 -7.92
CA ALA A 201 -5.43 -13.65 -6.69
C ALA A 201 -4.47 -14.81 -6.97
N GLN A 202 -4.73 -15.63 -7.99
CA GLN A 202 -3.84 -16.70 -8.44
C GLN A 202 -2.53 -16.12 -8.99
N ALA A 203 -2.59 -15.14 -9.88
CA ALA A 203 -1.40 -14.49 -10.42
C ALA A 203 -0.51 -13.89 -9.31
N LYS A 204 -1.12 -13.33 -8.26
CA LYS A 204 -0.37 -12.83 -7.09
C LYS A 204 0.25 -13.93 -6.22
N ARG A 205 -0.38 -15.11 -6.11
CA ARG A 205 0.23 -16.26 -5.45
C ARG A 205 1.42 -16.78 -6.25
N ASP A 206 1.27 -16.91 -7.56
CA ASP A 206 2.34 -17.36 -8.46
C ASP A 206 3.55 -16.40 -8.42
N GLU A 207 3.30 -15.09 -8.38
CA GLU A 207 4.35 -14.06 -8.20
C GLU A 207 5.09 -14.22 -6.86
N VAL A 208 4.37 -14.46 -5.76
CA VAL A 208 4.99 -14.69 -4.44
C VAL A 208 5.80 -15.98 -4.42
N ASP A 209 5.29 -17.05 -5.03
CA ASP A 209 6.01 -18.34 -5.13
C ASP A 209 7.30 -18.20 -5.95
N GLU A 210 7.30 -17.37 -7.00
CA GLU A 210 8.51 -17.03 -7.76
C GLU A 210 9.53 -16.29 -6.90
N TYR A 211 9.13 -15.24 -6.17
CA TYR A 211 10.02 -14.53 -5.25
C TYR A 211 10.58 -15.43 -4.15
N GLN A 212 9.79 -16.38 -3.64
CA GLN A 212 10.26 -17.35 -2.65
C GLN A 212 11.33 -18.28 -3.23
N ARG A 213 11.12 -18.81 -4.45
CA ARG A 213 12.13 -19.63 -5.13
C ARG A 213 13.43 -18.86 -5.35
N ASP A 214 13.35 -17.61 -5.79
CA ASP A 214 14.53 -16.77 -5.99
C ASP A 214 15.27 -16.50 -4.68
N ALA A 215 14.54 -16.26 -3.59
CA ALA A 215 15.12 -16.10 -2.25
C ALA A 215 15.80 -17.39 -1.75
N GLU A 216 15.21 -18.57 -2.01
CA GLU A 216 15.82 -19.87 -1.68
C GLU A 216 17.12 -20.11 -2.47
N ILE A 217 17.12 -19.82 -3.77
CA ILE A 217 18.31 -19.92 -4.63
C ILE A 217 19.42 -18.99 -4.13
N ALA A 218 19.09 -17.75 -3.77
CA ALA A 218 20.05 -16.81 -3.20
C ALA A 218 20.62 -17.30 -1.87
N ALA A 219 19.76 -17.80 -0.96
CA ALA A 219 20.18 -18.35 0.32
C ALA A 219 21.05 -19.62 0.18
N ASP A 220 20.80 -20.45 -0.83
CA ASP A 220 21.64 -21.59 -1.18
C ASP A 220 23.01 -21.15 -1.72
N ALA A 221 23.04 -20.12 -2.58
CA ALA A 221 24.28 -19.56 -3.10
C ALA A 221 25.15 -18.97 -1.98
N ASP A 222 24.55 -18.20 -1.06
CA ASP A 222 25.24 -17.64 0.10
C ASP A 222 25.79 -18.72 1.03
N ARG A 223 25.02 -19.79 1.27
CA ARG A 223 25.50 -20.95 2.05
C ARG A 223 26.69 -21.64 1.41
N LYS A 224 26.69 -21.82 0.08
CA LYS A 224 27.84 -22.40 -0.65
C LYS A 224 29.08 -21.51 -0.56
N LEU A 225 28.91 -20.20 -0.77
CA LEU A 225 30.00 -19.23 -0.68
C LEU A 225 30.58 -19.16 0.74
N ALA A 226 29.74 -19.22 1.78
CA ALA A 226 30.19 -19.28 3.16
C ALA A 226 30.96 -20.59 3.46
N ALA A 227 30.51 -21.73 2.93
CA ALA A 227 31.20 -23.01 3.07
C ALA A 227 32.58 -23.00 2.39
N GLU A 228 32.68 -22.45 1.18
CA GLU A 228 33.96 -22.30 0.45
C GLU A 228 34.94 -21.39 1.21
N LYS A 229 34.47 -20.25 1.74
CA LYS A 229 35.29 -19.37 2.57
C LYS A 229 35.79 -20.07 3.83
N LEU A 230 34.93 -20.85 4.50
CA LEU A 230 35.30 -21.62 5.68
C LEU A 230 36.37 -22.66 5.34
N GLU A 231 36.24 -23.35 4.21
CA GLU A 231 37.23 -24.33 3.76
C GLU A 231 38.58 -23.66 3.41
N SER A 232 38.55 -22.52 2.71
CA SER A 232 39.74 -21.72 2.42
C SER A 232 40.46 -21.27 3.70
N ALA A 233 39.70 -20.76 4.68
CA ALA A 233 40.24 -20.33 5.97
C ALA A 233 40.87 -21.50 6.75
N LYS A 234 40.27 -22.70 6.68
CA LYS A 234 40.85 -23.91 7.27
C LYS A 234 42.18 -24.28 6.62
N ARG A 235 42.26 -24.28 5.28
CA ARG A 235 43.52 -24.57 4.57
C ARG A 235 44.62 -23.56 4.90
N GLU A 236 44.28 -22.28 5.02
CA GLU A 236 45.24 -21.24 5.41
C GLU A 236 45.72 -21.42 6.87
N ALA A 237 44.82 -21.77 7.78
CA ALA A 237 45.17 -22.08 9.16
C ALA A 237 46.08 -23.32 9.25
N GLU A 238 45.77 -24.40 8.52
CA GLU A 238 46.59 -25.60 8.44
C GLU A 238 47.98 -25.32 7.85
N ALA A 239 48.07 -24.50 6.81
CA ALA A 239 49.34 -24.05 6.23
C ALA A 239 50.17 -23.25 7.26
N THR A 240 49.52 -22.35 8.00
CA THR A 240 50.17 -21.55 9.06
C THR A 240 50.72 -22.43 10.18
N VAL A 241 49.94 -23.40 10.64
CA VAL A 241 50.37 -24.37 11.67
C VAL A 241 51.54 -25.22 11.16
N THR A 242 51.48 -25.67 9.90
CA THR A 242 52.57 -26.44 9.28
C THR A 242 53.86 -25.63 9.20
N ASN A 243 53.79 -24.37 8.72
CA ASN A 243 54.94 -23.46 8.62
C ASN A 243 55.54 -23.14 10.01
N ALA A 244 54.69 -22.92 11.01
CA ALA A 244 55.13 -22.70 12.39
C ALA A 244 55.86 -23.94 12.95
N GLY A 245 55.36 -25.14 12.64
CA GLY A 245 56.02 -26.41 13.00
C GLY A 245 57.41 -26.55 12.37
N GLN A 246 57.54 -26.29 11.06
CA GLN A 246 58.84 -26.31 10.36
C GLN A 246 59.83 -25.27 10.91
N THR A 247 59.34 -24.08 11.23
CA THR A 247 60.15 -23.02 11.84
C THR A 247 60.65 -23.43 13.22
N ALA A 248 59.78 -24.01 14.06
CA ALA A 248 60.15 -24.50 15.37
C ALA A 248 61.18 -25.63 15.29
N GLU A 249 61.03 -26.56 14.33
CA GLU A 249 62.00 -27.64 14.09
C GLU A 249 63.37 -27.10 13.70
N THR A 250 63.41 -26.07 12.84
CA THR A 250 64.64 -25.39 12.44
C THR A 250 65.34 -24.72 13.63
N ILE A 251 64.58 -23.98 14.46
CA ILE A 251 65.12 -23.34 15.67
C ILE A 251 65.66 -24.38 16.65
N ILE A 252 64.97 -25.51 16.82
CA ILE A 252 65.43 -26.61 17.69
C ILE A 252 66.74 -27.19 17.17
N GLU A 253 66.87 -27.40 15.86
CA GLU A 253 68.09 -27.96 15.28
C GLU A 253 69.27 -26.97 15.36
N GLU A 254 69.05 -25.69 15.07
CA GLU A 254 70.05 -24.63 15.26
C GLU A 254 70.50 -24.53 16.73
N ALA A 255 69.57 -24.62 17.69
CA ALA A 255 69.90 -24.60 19.11
C ALA A 255 70.72 -25.83 19.53
N LYS A 256 70.44 -27.02 18.97
CA LYS A 256 71.27 -28.22 19.21
C LYS A 256 72.68 -28.05 18.64
N ASP A 257 72.80 -27.52 17.42
CA ASP A 257 74.09 -27.27 16.79
C ASP A 257 74.91 -26.27 17.60
N GLN A 258 74.30 -25.17 18.07
CA GLN A 258 74.94 -24.20 18.96
C GLN A 258 75.38 -24.83 20.28
N ALA A 259 74.49 -25.58 20.94
CA ALA A 259 74.81 -26.26 22.20
C ALA A 259 75.97 -27.26 22.04
N LYS A 260 76.06 -27.92 20.88
CA LYS A 260 77.18 -28.82 20.56
C LYS A 260 78.49 -28.05 20.39
N VAL A 261 78.49 -26.94 19.65
CA VAL A 261 79.68 -26.07 19.50
C VAL A 261 80.16 -25.54 20.86
N GLU A 262 79.24 -25.09 21.71
CA GLU A 262 79.57 -24.63 23.06
C GLU A 262 80.13 -25.76 23.93
N ALA A 263 79.53 -26.95 23.88
CA ALA A 263 80.02 -28.12 24.60
C ALA A 263 81.43 -28.52 24.16
N ASP A 264 81.71 -28.56 22.86
CA ASP A 264 83.03 -28.87 22.30
C ASP A 264 84.07 -27.79 22.68
N SER A 265 83.66 -26.51 22.73
CA SER A 265 84.48 -25.41 23.20
C SER A 265 84.84 -25.54 24.69
N LEU A 266 83.85 -25.85 25.54
CA LEU A 266 84.07 -26.07 26.97
C LEU A 266 84.97 -27.28 27.22
N LEU A 267 84.79 -28.35 26.46
CA LEU A 267 85.61 -29.56 26.55
C LEU A 267 87.07 -29.28 26.14
N SER A 268 87.27 -28.50 25.08
CA SER A 268 88.60 -28.04 24.64
C SER A 268 89.27 -27.13 25.67
N ALA A 269 88.52 -26.20 26.28
CA ALA A 269 89.02 -25.34 27.35
C ALA A 269 89.41 -26.14 28.61
N ALA A 270 88.59 -27.13 28.98
CA ALA A 270 88.88 -28.03 30.09
C ALA A 270 90.14 -28.86 29.82
N GLN A 271 90.30 -29.41 28.60
CA GLN A 271 91.52 -30.12 28.19
C GLN A 271 92.75 -29.23 28.27
N SER A 272 92.68 -28.01 27.74
CA SER A 272 93.79 -27.04 27.84
C SER A 272 94.16 -26.73 29.29
N THR A 273 93.17 -26.65 30.18
CA THR A 273 93.40 -26.45 31.62
C THR A 273 94.10 -27.65 32.25
N VAL A 274 93.67 -28.88 31.92
CA VAL A 274 94.32 -30.12 32.38
C VAL A 274 95.75 -30.21 31.88
N ASP A 275 95.99 -29.90 30.60
CA ASP A 275 97.33 -29.87 30.01
C ASP A 275 98.21 -28.83 30.72
N GLY A 276 97.68 -27.62 30.97
CA GLY A 276 98.37 -26.58 31.73
C GLY A 276 98.72 -27.00 33.15
N MET A 277 97.81 -27.69 33.86
CA MET A 277 98.08 -28.24 35.19
C MET A 277 99.16 -29.32 35.15
N SER A 278 99.16 -30.18 34.13
CA SER A 278 100.19 -31.21 33.96
C SER A 278 101.58 -30.61 33.68
N ALA A 279 101.63 -29.52 32.89
CA ALA A 279 102.85 -28.77 32.65
C ALA A 279 103.36 -28.09 33.93
N ALA A 280 102.47 -27.45 34.70
CA ALA A 280 102.80 -26.84 35.99
C ALA A 280 103.26 -27.88 37.03
N GLU A 281 102.65 -29.07 37.05
CA GLU A 281 103.11 -30.18 37.90
C GLU A 281 104.53 -30.61 37.50
N THR A 282 104.78 -30.74 36.20
CA THR A 282 106.11 -31.09 35.67
C THR A 282 107.15 -30.02 36.05
N GLU A 283 106.84 -28.74 35.87
CA GLU A 283 107.70 -27.63 36.27
C GLU A 283 107.95 -27.60 37.78
N SER A 284 106.91 -27.84 38.60
CA SER A 284 107.02 -27.92 40.05
C SER A 284 107.94 -29.08 40.48
N ARG A 285 107.85 -30.24 39.83
CA ARG A 285 108.77 -31.36 40.05
C ARG A 285 110.20 -30.99 39.71
N GLU A 286 110.44 -30.35 38.58
CA GLU A 286 111.79 -29.87 38.21
C GLU A 286 112.30 -28.81 39.20
N ASN A 287 111.46 -27.88 39.63
CA ASN A 287 111.80 -26.87 40.63
C ASN A 287 112.16 -27.51 41.98
N LEU A 288 111.39 -28.51 42.41
CA LEU A 288 111.68 -29.30 43.61
C LEU A 288 112.99 -30.07 43.48
N GLU A 289 113.29 -30.62 42.30
CA GLU A 289 114.55 -31.29 42.02
C GLU A 289 115.72 -30.31 42.04
N ARG A 290 115.58 -29.12 41.44
CA ARG A 290 116.56 -28.02 41.53
C ARG A 290 116.75 -27.55 42.97
N ALA A 291 115.67 -27.38 43.73
CA ALA A 291 115.71 -26.98 45.13
C ALA A 291 116.41 -28.05 46.00
N ARG A 292 116.08 -29.33 45.78
CA ARG A 292 116.78 -30.45 46.41
C ARG A 292 118.28 -30.43 46.10
N THR A 293 118.63 -30.29 44.83
CA THR A 293 120.03 -30.18 44.38
C THR A 293 120.73 -28.97 45.02
N SER A 294 120.04 -27.83 45.13
CA SER A 294 120.54 -26.62 45.78
C SER A 294 120.73 -26.81 47.28
N ILE A 295 119.82 -27.51 47.97
CA ILE A 295 119.93 -27.83 49.39
C ILE A 295 121.10 -28.79 49.60
N ASP A 296 121.26 -29.80 48.76
CA ASP A 296 122.39 -30.72 48.81
C ASP A 296 123.72 -29.97 48.59
N ALA A 297 123.75 -29.03 47.65
CA ALA A 297 124.89 -28.14 47.42
C ALA A 297 125.14 -27.18 48.60
N ALA A 298 124.10 -26.59 49.18
CA ALA A 298 124.20 -25.72 50.35
C ALA A 298 124.65 -26.48 51.59
N LEU A 299 124.19 -27.72 51.80
CA LEU A 299 124.68 -28.62 52.86
C LEU A 299 126.14 -29.02 52.64
N ALA A 300 126.55 -29.25 51.39
CA ALA A 300 127.96 -29.43 51.04
C ALA A 300 128.79 -28.17 51.32
N SER A 301 128.24 -26.99 51.02
CA SER A 301 128.84 -25.68 51.31
C SER A 301 128.90 -25.42 52.82
N LEU A 302 127.89 -25.83 53.59
CA LEU A 302 127.82 -25.68 55.03
C LEU A 302 128.90 -26.55 55.70
N ARG A 303 129.04 -27.80 55.23
CA ARG A 303 130.15 -28.69 55.56
C ARG A 303 131.52 -28.11 55.19
N LEU A 304 131.58 -27.24 54.18
CA LEU A 304 132.80 -26.52 53.79
C LEU A 304 133.02 -25.23 54.62
N SER A 305 131.95 -24.59 55.09
CA SER A 305 131.96 -23.35 55.88
C SER A 305 132.20 -23.57 57.38
N GLU A 306 132.08 -24.81 57.88
CA GLU A 306 132.42 -25.22 59.25
C GLU A 306 133.93 -25.11 59.57
N ILE A 307 134.74 -24.56 58.63
CA ILE A 307 136.18 -24.31 58.76
C ILE A 307 136.54 -22.80 58.87
N GLN A 308 135.58 -21.86 58.83
CA GLN A 308 135.90 -20.42 58.87
C GLN A 308 135.07 -19.58 59.85
N PRO A 309 135.69 -18.85 60.81
CA PRO A 309 134.97 -18.01 61.76
C PRO A 309 134.59 -16.64 61.18
N ALA A 310 133.45 -16.17 61.66
CA ALA A 310 132.73 -14.95 61.30
C ALA A 310 133.52 -13.62 61.38
N PRO A 311 133.08 -12.59 60.63
CA PRO A 311 133.19 -11.21 61.07
C PRO A 311 131.81 -10.57 61.36
N ALA A 312 131.86 -9.62 62.28
CA ALA A 312 130.77 -8.96 62.95
C ALA A 312 130.12 -7.81 62.16
N ALA A 313 128.87 -7.52 62.53
CA ALA A 313 128.14 -6.24 62.43
C ALA A 313 127.90 -5.71 60.99
N THR A 314 126.72 -5.16 60.66
CA THR A 314 126.34 -3.80 61.04
C THR A 314 124.85 -3.58 60.75
N VAL A 315 124.21 -2.85 61.66
CA VAL A 315 122.84 -2.33 61.63
C VAL A 315 122.74 -1.20 60.62
N GLU A 316 121.77 -1.23 59.70
CA GLU A 316 121.31 -0.01 59.02
C GLU A 316 119.79 -0.05 58.80
N ALA A 317 119.14 1.00 59.29
CA ALA A 317 117.71 1.26 59.23
C ALA A 317 117.37 2.06 57.96
N GLY A 318 116.17 1.90 57.41
CA GLY A 318 115.67 2.81 56.37
C GLY A 318 114.26 2.51 55.88
N SER A 319 113.34 3.46 56.12
CA SER A 319 112.18 3.91 55.30
C SER A 319 111.24 2.85 54.70
N LEU A 320 109.94 2.74 54.98
CA LEU A 320 108.88 3.75 55.22
C LEU A 320 108.71 4.76 54.06
N ASP A 321 107.83 4.42 53.10
CA ASP A 321 107.15 5.28 52.12
C ASP A 321 106.00 4.42 51.53
N GLU A 322 104.74 4.53 51.95
CA GLU A 322 103.67 5.49 51.56
C GLU A 322 103.28 5.51 50.06
N ALA A 323 101.95 5.67 49.88
CA ALA A 323 101.23 6.13 48.69
C ALA A 323 100.98 5.13 47.53
N ASP A 324 99.89 5.19 46.75
CA ASP A 324 98.61 5.91 46.73
C ASP A 324 97.92 5.54 45.39
N GLY A 325 96.60 5.68 45.30
CA GLY A 325 95.84 5.97 44.07
C GLY A 325 95.40 4.78 43.20
N SER A 326 94.10 4.49 42.97
CA SER A 326 92.96 5.26 42.42
C SER A 326 92.74 5.06 40.91
N GLY A 327 91.47 4.86 40.50
CA GLY A 327 90.95 4.96 39.13
C GLY A 327 90.15 3.71 38.71
N GLU A 328 88.82 3.60 38.72
CA GLU A 328 87.70 4.47 38.27
C GLU A 328 87.37 4.33 36.77
N ALA A 329 86.10 3.99 36.48
CA ALA A 329 85.30 4.08 35.22
C ALA A 329 85.72 3.21 34.00
N GLU A 330 84.83 2.64 33.18
CA GLU A 330 83.40 2.88 32.86
C GLU A 330 82.59 1.56 32.79
#